data_AF-A0A3R7W023-F1
#
_entry.id   AF-A0A3R7W023-F1
#
_cell.length_a   1.000
_cell.length_b   1.000
_cell.length_c   1.000
_cell.angle_alpha   90.00
_cell.angle_beta   90.00
_cell.angle_gamma   90.00
#
_symmetry.space_group_name_H-M   'P 1'
#
loop_
_entity.id
_entity.type
_entity.pdbx_description
1 polymer ?
#
loop_
_entity_poly.entity_id
_entity_poly.type
_entity_poly.pdbx_seq_one_letter_code
_entity_poly.pdbx_strand_id
1 'polypeptide(L)'
;MGLDVWLITGDNLRTASAIARHMGINHVKAVALPGEKASQIKALQSQVNPLTQKPRMVCMVGDGINDAPALAQSDIGMAIGAGTQIAKAEADMVLVKSALTDVVVALDLARVVFSRIKLNFFLSVVYNLIGIPLAAGIFFPLIHQTMPPACAGLAMAFSSVSVVISSLMLKKYKAPDISQAKVQHMHFEEDVQVVDLKNLVRLKCSNVRYTPLTNIDEQNTRASTFG
;
A
#
# COMPACT_ATOMS: atom_id res chain seq x y z
N MET A 1 -2.88 10.58 -3.14
CA MET A 1 -1.81 9.72 -3.70
C MET A 1 -2.28 8.78 -4.82
N GLY A 2 -3.59 8.73 -5.14
CA GLY A 2 -4.12 7.87 -6.22
C GLY A 2 -4.04 6.37 -5.92
N LEU A 3 -4.10 6.01 -4.63
CA LEU A 3 -4.04 4.62 -4.17
C LEU A 3 -5.46 4.14 -3.86
N ASP A 4 -5.76 2.91 -4.24
CA ASP A 4 -7.00 2.23 -3.86
C ASP A 4 -6.80 1.61 -2.48
N VAL A 5 -7.65 1.98 -1.51
CA VAL A 5 -7.48 1.62 -0.09
C VAL A 5 -8.54 0.61 0.31
N TRP A 6 -8.09 -0.49 0.90
CA TRP A 6 -8.92 -1.61 1.34
C TRP A 6 -8.74 -1.82 2.84
N LEU A 7 -9.84 -2.00 3.57
CA LEU A 7 -9.83 -2.38 4.98
C LEU A 7 -10.13 -3.87 5.09
N ILE A 8 -9.17 -4.67 5.56
CA ILE A 8 -9.33 -6.09 5.82
C ILE A 8 -9.19 -6.33 7.33
N THR A 9 -10.26 -6.78 7.98
CA THR A 9 -10.27 -7.03 9.43
C THR A 9 -10.95 -8.35 9.80
N GLY A 10 -10.52 -8.93 10.92
CA GLY A 10 -11.20 -10.05 11.56
C GLY A 10 -12.42 -9.63 12.40
N ASP A 11 -12.61 -8.32 12.62
CA ASP A 11 -13.74 -7.79 13.38
C ASP A 11 -15.09 -7.97 12.67
N ASN A 12 -16.16 -7.72 13.42
CA ASN A 12 -17.52 -7.71 12.90
C ASN A 12 -17.69 -6.62 11.80
N LEU A 13 -18.42 -6.97 10.74
CA LEU A 13 -18.78 -6.09 9.63
C LEU A 13 -19.38 -4.76 10.07
N ARG A 14 -20.18 -4.75 11.15
CA ARG A 14 -20.80 -3.51 11.66
C ARG A 14 -19.74 -2.49 12.10
N THR A 15 -18.73 -2.93 12.85
CA THR A 15 -17.64 -2.08 13.34
C THR A 15 -16.72 -1.67 12.19
N ALA A 16 -16.33 -2.63 11.37
CA ALA A 16 -15.46 -2.40 10.22
C ALA A 16 -16.05 -1.36 9.25
N SER A 17 -17.35 -1.50 8.93
CA SER A 17 -18.05 -0.56 8.03
C SER A 17 -18.19 0.83 8.64
N ALA A 18 -18.41 0.93 9.96
CA ALA A 18 -18.52 2.22 10.62
C ALA A 18 -17.20 3.01 10.60
N ILE A 19 -16.08 2.32 10.85
CA ILE A 19 -14.72 2.90 10.78
C ILE A 19 -14.38 3.28 9.34
N ALA A 20 -14.62 2.39 8.39
CA ALA A 20 -14.35 2.65 6.98
C ALA A 20 -15.10 3.89 6.46
N ARG A 21 -16.37 4.06 6.85
CA ARG A 21 -17.16 5.26 6.51
C ARG A 21 -16.56 6.53 7.11
N HIS A 22 -16.09 6.50 8.35
CA HIS A 22 -15.42 7.64 8.98
C HIS A 22 -14.11 8.01 8.27
N MET A 23 -13.40 7.01 7.72
CA MET A 23 -12.11 7.20 7.05
C MET A 23 -12.23 7.39 5.53
N GLY A 24 -13.44 7.31 4.96
CA GLY A 24 -13.66 7.39 3.51
C GLY A 24 -13.08 6.21 2.72
N ILE A 25 -13.06 5.01 3.32
CA ILE A 25 -12.58 3.78 2.68
C ILE A 25 -13.75 3.09 1.94
N ASN A 26 -13.57 2.83 0.65
CA ASN A 26 -14.63 2.29 -0.21
C ASN A 26 -14.77 0.77 -0.11
N HIS A 27 -13.66 0.07 0.19
CA HIS A 27 -13.62 -1.39 0.17
C HIS A 27 -13.35 -1.93 1.56
N VAL A 28 -14.31 -2.72 2.08
CA VAL A 28 -14.21 -3.33 3.41
C VAL A 28 -14.47 -4.81 3.31
N LYS A 29 -13.56 -5.60 3.87
CA LYS A 29 -13.80 -7.01 4.18
C LYS A 29 -13.64 -7.23 5.68
N ALA A 30 -14.69 -7.77 6.28
CA ALA A 30 -14.76 -8.08 7.70
C ALA A 30 -14.84 -9.60 7.93
N VAL A 31 -14.63 -10.03 9.18
CA VAL A 31 -14.68 -11.43 9.60
C VAL A 31 -13.69 -12.32 8.81
N ALA A 32 -12.51 -11.78 8.47
CA ALA A 32 -11.49 -12.53 7.76
C ALA A 32 -10.59 -13.31 8.74
N LEU A 33 -10.51 -14.63 8.59
CA LEU A 33 -9.48 -15.43 9.28
C LEU A 33 -8.08 -15.11 8.72
N PRO A 34 -6.98 -15.31 9.48
CA PRO A 34 -5.62 -15.03 9.01
C PRO A 34 -5.29 -15.65 7.63
N GLY A 35 -5.70 -16.91 7.38
CA GLY A 35 -5.51 -17.56 6.08
C GLY A 35 -6.39 -17.00 4.95
N GLU A 36 -7.56 -16.44 5.29
CA GLU A 36 -8.43 -15.77 4.33
C GLU A 36 -7.89 -14.39 3.95
N LYS A 37 -7.18 -13.68 4.85
CA LYS A 37 -6.54 -12.40 4.54
C LYS A 37 -5.51 -12.55 3.42
N ALA A 38 -4.65 -13.56 3.51
CA ALA A 38 -3.68 -13.87 2.46
C ALA A 38 -4.36 -14.25 1.13
N SER A 39 -5.41 -15.09 1.18
CA SER A 39 -6.18 -15.47 0.00
C SER A 39 -6.83 -14.27 -0.69
N GLN A 40 -7.30 -13.28 0.07
CA GLN A 40 -7.86 -12.04 -0.48
C GLN A 40 -6.80 -11.16 -1.14
N ILE A 41 -5.62 -11.04 -0.54
CA ILE A 41 -4.49 -10.33 -1.16
C ILE A 41 -4.14 -10.95 -2.50
N LYS A 42 -4.05 -12.29 -2.55
CA LYS A 42 -3.83 -13.02 -3.81
C LYS A 42 -4.92 -12.78 -4.84
N ALA A 43 -6.19 -12.70 -4.42
CA ALA A 43 -7.31 -12.37 -5.29
C ALA A 43 -7.28 -10.92 -5.78
N LEU A 44 -6.71 -9.98 -5.01
CA LEU A 44 -6.50 -8.60 -5.45
C LEU A 44 -5.33 -8.48 -6.42
N GLN A 45 -4.24 -9.22 -6.18
CA GLN A 45 -3.06 -9.26 -7.07
C GLN A 45 -3.40 -9.81 -8.46
N SER A 46 -4.33 -10.77 -8.54
CA SER A 46 -4.78 -11.33 -9.82
C SER A 46 -5.70 -10.39 -10.62
N GLN A 47 -6.22 -9.33 -10.00
CA GLN A 47 -7.02 -8.32 -10.70
C GLN A 47 -6.14 -7.33 -11.44
N VAL A 48 -6.73 -6.72 -12.47
CA VAL A 48 -6.10 -5.63 -13.23
C VAL A 48 -6.46 -4.30 -12.57
N ASN A 49 -5.48 -3.42 -12.46
CA ASN A 49 -5.68 -2.05 -12.03
C ASN A 49 -6.39 -1.28 -13.16
N PRO A 50 -7.59 -0.70 -12.92
CA PRO A 50 -8.37 -0.03 -13.96
C PRO A 50 -7.67 1.22 -14.52
N LEU A 51 -6.80 1.87 -13.73
CA LEU A 51 -6.07 3.07 -14.14
C LEU A 51 -4.84 2.76 -14.98
N THR A 52 -4.10 1.70 -14.63
CA THR A 52 -2.81 1.39 -15.29
C THR A 52 -2.87 0.24 -16.28
N GLN A 53 -4.00 -0.50 -16.34
CA GLN A 53 -4.18 -1.70 -17.18
C GLN A 53 -3.09 -2.76 -16.95
N LYS A 54 -2.54 -2.80 -15.73
CA LYS A 54 -1.49 -3.74 -15.28
C LYS A 54 -1.99 -4.53 -14.08
N PRO A 55 -1.38 -5.70 -13.76
CA PRO A 55 -1.66 -6.39 -12.51
C PRO A 55 -1.59 -5.44 -11.32
N ARG A 56 -2.53 -5.56 -10.39
CA ARG A 56 -2.51 -4.74 -9.17
C ARG A 56 -1.30 -5.13 -8.33
N MET A 57 -0.54 -4.12 -7.91
CA MET A 57 0.46 -4.26 -6.87
C MET A 57 -0.22 -3.98 -5.53
N VAL A 58 -0.12 -4.92 -4.59
CA VAL A 58 -0.77 -4.84 -3.28
C VAL A 58 0.28 -4.61 -2.21
N CYS A 59 0.12 -3.51 -1.47
CA CYS A 59 0.89 -3.25 -0.26
C CYS A 59 -0.01 -3.54 0.95
N MET A 60 0.42 -4.46 1.81
CA MET A 60 -0.29 -4.80 3.05
C MET A 60 0.34 -4.06 4.23
N VAL A 61 -0.50 -3.51 5.10
CA VAL A 61 -0.06 -2.82 6.33
C VAL A 61 -0.71 -3.52 7.51
N GLY A 62 0.09 -3.98 8.48
CA GLY A 62 -0.42 -4.74 9.63
C GLY A 62 0.49 -4.67 10.86
N ASP A 63 0.10 -5.36 11.93
CA ASP A 63 0.85 -5.45 13.19
C ASP A 63 2.01 -6.47 13.14
N GLY A 64 2.02 -7.33 12.11
CA GLY A 64 3.02 -8.37 11.88
C GLY A 64 2.92 -9.59 12.80
N ILE A 65 1.97 -9.64 13.74
CA ILE A 65 1.74 -10.83 14.59
C ILE A 65 0.62 -11.67 13.98
N ASN A 66 -0.54 -11.04 13.74
CA ASN A 66 -1.74 -11.73 13.24
C ASN A 66 -1.81 -11.69 11.71
N ASP A 67 -1.10 -10.74 11.11
CA ASP A 67 -1.12 -10.47 9.68
C ASP A 67 0.11 -11.01 8.94
N ALA A 68 0.98 -11.79 9.61
CA ALA A 68 2.19 -12.35 9.02
C ALA A 68 1.98 -13.08 7.67
N PRO A 69 1.02 -14.02 7.54
CA PRO A 69 0.76 -14.67 6.24
C PRO A 69 0.26 -13.71 5.16
N ALA A 70 -0.45 -12.64 5.57
CA ALA A 70 -0.96 -11.62 4.68
C ALA A 70 0.15 -10.66 4.20
N LEU A 71 1.07 -10.29 5.10
CA LEU A 71 2.26 -9.50 4.79
C LEU A 71 3.16 -10.25 3.79
N ALA A 72 3.44 -11.53 4.05
CA ALA A 72 4.28 -12.36 3.19
C ALA A 72 3.68 -12.60 1.78
N GLN A 73 2.35 -12.62 1.67
CA GLN A 73 1.66 -12.79 0.38
C GLN A 73 1.60 -11.49 -0.44
N SER A 74 1.70 -10.33 0.21
CA SER A 74 1.63 -9.03 -0.46
C SER A 74 2.90 -8.73 -1.26
N ASP A 75 2.82 -7.81 -2.23
CA ASP A 75 4.01 -7.41 -2.99
C ASP A 75 4.95 -6.54 -2.16
N ILE A 76 4.40 -5.84 -1.17
CA ILE A 76 5.13 -5.02 -0.20
C ILE A 76 4.44 -5.15 1.15
N GLY A 77 5.08 -5.87 2.08
CA GLY A 77 4.63 -6.03 3.45
C GLY A 77 5.17 -4.92 4.36
N MET A 78 4.28 -4.15 4.98
CA MET A 78 4.63 -3.10 5.94
C MET A 78 4.10 -3.42 7.34
N ALA A 79 5.00 -3.60 8.30
CA ALA A 79 4.63 -3.77 9.69
C ALA A 79 4.66 -2.44 10.46
N ILE A 80 3.69 -2.20 11.34
CA ILE A 80 3.60 -1.02 12.20
C ILE A 80 3.90 -1.38 13.65
N GLY A 81 4.72 -0.54 14.30
CA GLY A 81 4.99 -0.62 15.73
C GLY A 81 6.30 -1.31 16.06
N ALA A 82 6.67 -1.31 17.34
CA ALA A 82 7.93 -1.86 17.82
C ALA A 82 7.99 -3.37 17.54
N GLY A 83 8.67 -3.70 16.44
CA GLY A 83 8.75 -5.01 15.81
C GLY A 83 8.89 -6.16 16.78
N THR A 84 7.82 -6.94 16.88
CA THR A 84 7.91 -8.33 17.28
C THR A 84 8.86 -9.06 16.31
N GLN A 85 9.56 -10.09 16.79
CA GLN A 85 10.49 -10.83 15.93
C GLN A 85 9.79 -11.43 14.69
N ILE A 86 8.50 -11.74 14.84
CA ILE A 86 7.63 -12.26 13.77
C ILE A 86 7.45 -11.19 12.67
N ALA A 87 7.17 -9.94 13.03
CA ALA A 87 7.01 -8.86 12.08
C ALA A 87 8.28 -8.58 11.26
N LYS A 88 9.47 -8.76 11.85
CA LYS A 88 10.76 -8.59 11.15
C LYS A 88 11.09 -9.70 10.16
N ALA A 89 10.51 -10.89 10.35
CA ALA A 89 10.77 -12.03 9.48
C ALA A 89 9.92 -11.99 8.20
N GLU A 90 8.73 -11.39 8.28
CA GLU A 90 7.69 -11.49 7.22
C GLU A 90 7.40 -10.17 6.49
N ALA A 91 7.85 -9.01 7.01
CA ALA A 91 7.60 -7.71 6.40
C ALA A 91 8.86 -7.12 5.74
N ASP A 92 8.70 -6.54 4.54
CA ASP A 92 9.77 -5.84 3.80
C ASP A 92 10.20 -4.55 4.48
N MET A 93 9.27 -3.89 5.17
CA MET A 93 9.54 -2.64 5.88
C MET A 93 8.84 -2.59 7.24
N VAL A 94 9.60 -2.26 8.29
CA VAL A 94 9.10 -2.14 9.65
C VAL A 94 9.12 -0.67 10.08
N LEU A 95 7.95 -0.11 10.37
CA LEU A 95 7.80 1.23 10.92
C LEU A 95 7.99 1.20 12.44
N VAL A 96 9.08 1.82 12.89
CA VAL A 96 9.45 1.85 14.31
C VAL A 96 8.40 2.54 15.19
N LYS A 97 7.74 3.58 14.66
CA LYS A 97 6.67 4.29 15.35
C LYS A 97 5.33 3.68 14.99
N SER A 98 4.40 3.65 15.94
CA SER A 98 3.05 3.15 15.75
C SER A 98 2.11 4.13 15.02
N ALA A 99 2.65 5.00 14.17
CA ALA A 99 1.89 6.06 13.51
C ALA A 99 1.58 5.68 12.05
N LEU A 100 0.30 5.58 11.70
CA LEU A 100 -0.15 5.30 10.32
C LEU A 100 0.30 6.38 9.32
N THR A 101 0.57 7.60 9.80
CA THR A 101 1.14 8.68 9.00
C THR A 101 2.48 8.32 8.38
N ASP A 102 3.27 7.47 9.05
CA ASP A 102 4.60 7.10 8.57
C ASP A 102 4.52 6.18 7.35
N VAL A 103 3.41 5.46 7.16
CA VAL A 103 3.13 4.71 5.92
C VAL A 103 3.06 5.66 4.72
N VAL A 104 2.32 6.76 4.89
CA VAL A 104 2.17 7.79 3.85
C VAL A 104 3.52 8.43 3.54
N VAL A 105 4.28 8.78 4.57
CA VAL A 105 5.62 9.38 4.42
C VAL A 105 6.58 8.41 3.71
N ALA A 106 6.55 7.13 4.05
CA ALA A 106 7.43 6.14 3.44
C ALA A 106 7.09 5.91 1.95
N LEU A 107 5.81 5.82 1.60
CA LEU A 107 5.35 5.69 0.22
C LEU A 107 5.68 6.94 -0.62
N ASP A 108 5.56 8.14 -0.03
CA ASP A 108 5.94 9.38 -0.72
C ASP A 108 7.45 9.48 -0.92
N LEU A 109 8.23 9.17 0.13
CA LEU A 109 9.69 9.13 0.07
C LEU A 109 10.16 8.16 -1.02
N ALA A 110 9.56 6.97 -1.12
CA ALA A 110 9.87 6.01 -2.16
C ALA A 110 9.67 6.60 -3.57
N ARG A 111 8.57 7.33 -3.81
CA ARG A 111 8.34 7.99 -5.11
C ARG A 111 9.39 9.05 -5.43
N VAL A 112 9.81 9.82 -4.43
CA VAL A 112 10.86 10.84 -4.59
C VAL A 112 12.21 10.18 -4.91
N VAL A 113 12.57 9.12 -4.19
CA VAL A 113 13.79 8.34 -4.43
C VAL A 113 13.80 7.78 -5.84
N PHE A 114 12.73 7.09 -6.25
CA PHE A 114 12.63 6.51 -7.60
C PHE A 114 12.69 7.56 -8.71
N SER A 115 12.11 8.74 -8.50
CA SER A 115 12.19 9.83 -9.47
C SER A 115 13.63 10.31 -9.66
N ARG A 116 14.43 10.36 -8.58
CA ARG A 116 15.86 10.70 -8.67
C ARG A 116 16.69 9.60 -9.29
N ILE A 117 16.40 8.34 -9.00
CA ILE A 117 17.06 7.20 -9.65
C ILE A 117 16.85 7.27 -11.17
N LYS A 118 15.62 7.55 -11.63
CA LYS A 118 15.31 7.73 -13.05
C LYS A 118 16.11 8.88 -13.67
N LEU A 119 16.21 10.02 -12.97
CA LEU A 119 17.01 11.16 -13.44
C LEU A 119 18.50 10.81 -13.55
N ASN A 120 19.07 10.20 -12.51
CA ASN A 120 20.48 9.80 -12.49
C ASN A 120 20.77 8.76 -13.59
N PHE A 121 19.85 7.80 -13.79
CA PHE A 121 19.95 6.83 -14.87
C PHE A 121 19.87 7.49 -16.25
N PHE A 122 18.94 8.43 -16.44
CA PHE A 122 18.82 9.19 -17.68
C PHE A 122 20.09 9.96 -18.01
N LEU A 123 20.69 10.66 -17.03
CA LEU A 123 21.96 11.36 -17.21
C LEU A 123 23.10 10.40 -17.58
N SER A 124 23.15 9.22 -16.94
CA SER A 124 24.13 8.18 -17.26
C SER A 124 24.00 7.67 -18.70
N VAL A 125 22.77 7.41 -19.15
CA VAL A 125 22.50 6.99 -20.53
C VAL A 125 22.90 8.06 -21.54
N VAL A 126 22.52 9.32 -21.31
CA VAL A 126 22.90 10.46 -22.19
C VAL A 126 24.42 10.60 -22.28
N TYR A 127 25.11 10.49 -21.15
CA TYR A 127 26.56 10.56 -21.10
C TYR A 127 27.22 9.45 -21.94
N ASN A 128 26.79 8.20 -21.77
CA ASN A 128 27.33 7.07 -22.51
C ASN A 128 26.99 7.15 -24.01
N LEU A 129 25.79 7.63 -24.35
CA LEU A 129 25.36 7.79 -25.73
C LEU A 129 26.18 8.85 -26.48
N ILE A 130 26.65 9.90 -25.80
CA ILE A 130 27.53 10.92 -26.38
C ILE A 130 29.00 10.47 -26.33
N GLY A 131 29.42 9.85 -25.22
CA GLY A 131 30.79 9.43 -24.97
C GLY A 131 31.28 8.33 -25.93
N ILE A 132 30.44 7.34 -26.25
CA ILE A 132 30.83 6.23 -27.14
C ILE A 132 31.11 6.73 -28.57
N PRO A 133 30.22 7.48 -29.27
CA PRO A 133 30.52 8.02 -30.59
C PRO A 133 31.71 9.00 -30.60
N LEU A 134 31.85 9.80 -29.53
CA LEU A 134 32.97 10.71 -29.37
C LEU A 134 34.31 9.96 -29.29
N ALA A 135 34.37 8.88 -28.51
CA ALA A 135 35.53 8.00 -28.40
C ALA A 135 35.77 7.17 -29.68
N ALA A 136 34.70 6.75 -30.36
CA ALA A 136 34.77 6.02 -31.63
C ALA A 136 35.26 6.89 -32.81
N GLY A 137 35.51 8.19 -32.59
CA GLY A 137 36.18 9.04 -33.56
C GLY A 137 35.25 9.81 -34.48
N ILE A 138 34.03 10.16 -34.05
CA ILE A 138 33.12 10.98 -34.87
C ILE A 138 33.74 12.35 -35.27
N PHE A 139 34.70 12.85 -34.49
CA PHE A 139 35.47 14.07 -34.78
C PHE A 139 36.82 13.83 -35.49
N PHE A 140 37.20 12.57 -35.71
CA PHE A 140 38.42 12.21 -36.43
C PHE A 140 38.53 12.83 -37.84
N PRO A 141 37.46 12.89 -38.66
CA PRO A 141 37.55 13.52 -39.99
C PRO A 141 37.68 15.05 -39.97
N LEU A 142 37.41 15.72 -38.83
CA LEU A 142 37.42 17.19 -38.75
C LEU A 142 38.65 17.75 -38.02
N ILE A 143 39.16 17.03 -37.02
CA ILE A 143 40.19 17.54 -36.09
C ILE A 143 41.47 16.68 -36.12
N HIS A 144 41.45 15.51 -36.78
CA HIS A 144 42.58 14.54 -36.86
C HIS A 144 43.20 14.13 -35.51
N GLN A 145 42.59 14.52 -34.39
CA GLN A 145 42.94 14.09 -33.04
C GLN A 145 41.77 13.32 -32.45
N THR A 146 42.10 12.21 -31.79
CA THR A 146 41.18 11.53 -30.87
C THR A 146 41.07 12.33 -29.58
N MET A 147 39.93 12.21 -28.89
CA MET A 147 39.74 12.90 -27.62
C MET A 147 40.79 12.38 -26.60
N PRO A 148 41.59 13.26 -25.97
CA PRO A 148 42.58 12.81 -25.01
C PRO A 148 41.89 12.15 -23.81
N PRO A 149 42.40 11.01 -23.32
CA PRO A 149 41.77 10.24 -22.25
C PRO A 149 41.63 11.04 -20.93
N ALA A 150 42.45 12.07 -20.72
CA ALA A 150 42.32 13.01 -19.61
C ALA A 150 40.97 13.76 -19.61
N CYS A 151 40.48 14.19 -20.77
CA CYS A 151 39.18 14.86 -20.87
C CYS A 151 38.02 13.90 -20.62
N ALA A 152 38.14 12.64 -21.07
CA ALA A 152 37.17 11.59 -20.77
C ALA A 152 37.14 11.26 -19.26
N GLY A 153 38.30 11.20 -18.60
CA GLY A 153 38.41 11.01 -17.15
C GLY A 153 37.84 12.18 -16.35
N LEU A 154 38.06 13.43 -16.78
CA LEU A 154 37.45 14.61 -16.18
C LEU A 154 35.93 14.59 -16.29
N ALA A 155 35.42 14.29 -17.48
CA ALA A 155 33.99 14.20 -17.72
C ALA A 155 33.34 13.05 -16.90
N MET A 156 34.05 11.93 -16.73
CA MET A 156 33.62 10.82 -15.87
C MET A 156 33.53 11.24 -14.40
N ALA A 157 34.55 11.95 -13.90
CA ALA A 157 34.56 12.48 -12.53
C ALA A 157 33.42 13.48 -12.29
N PHE A 158 33.18 14.40 -13.23
CA PHE A 158 32.05 15.35 -13.16
C PHE A 158 30.70 14.64 -13.10
N SER A 159 30.52 13.57 -13.87
CA SER A 159 29.29 12.76 -13.86
C SER A 159 29.05 12.15 -12.48
N SER A 160 30.05 11.49 -11.89
CA SER A 160 29.93 10.92 -10.54
C SER A 160 29.61 11.98 -9.48
N VAL A 161 30.26 13.14 -9.54
CA VAL A 161 30.00 14.25 -8.61
C VAL A 161 28.55 14.76 -8.75
N SER A 162 28.05 14.91 -9.98
CA SER A 162 26.67 15.36 -10.22
C SER A 162 25.63 14.38 -9.66
N VAL A 163 25.84 13.07 -9.80
CA VAL A 163 24.97 12.02 -9.25
C VAL A 163 25.03 11.98 -7.73
N VAL A 164 26.21 12.16 -7.13
CA VAL A 164 26.38 12.23 -5.67
C VAL A 164 25.68 13.47 -5.10
N ILE A 165 25.80 14.63 -5.74
CA ILE A 165 25.08 15.85 -5.34
C ILE A 165 23.56 15.63 -5.44
N SER A 166 23.10 15.03 -6.54
CA SER A 166 21.69 14.65 -6.73
C SER A 166 21.19 13.71 -5.63
N SER A 167 22.01 12.75 -5.20
CA SER A 167 21.70 11.86 -4.07
C SER A 167 21.68 12.60 -2.73
N LEU A 168 22.67 13.47 -2.46
CA LEU A 168 22.77 14.25 -1.23
C LEU A 168 21.63 15.25 -1.05
N MET A 169 21.09 15.80 -2.15
CA MET A 169 19.90 16.65 -2.09
C MET A 169 18.65 15.91 -1.56
N LEU A 170 18.66 14.57 -1.43
CA LEU A 170 17.56 13.82 -0.83
C LEU A 170 17.44 14.12 0.67
N LYS A 171 18.54 14.54 1.31
CA LYS A 171 18.53 15.03 2.69
C LYS A 171 17.66 16.27 2.90
N LYS A 172 17.31 16.99 1.83
CA LYS A 172 16.40 18.14 1.86
C LYS A 172 14.94 17.76 1.66
N TYR A 173 14.63 16.46 1.56
CA TYR A 173 13.24 16.00 1.48
C TYR A 173 12.46 16.48 2.71
N LYS A 174 11.27 17.01 2.47
CA LYS A 174 10.32 17.43 3.50
C LYS A 174 9.11 16.52 3.40
N ALA A 175 8.74 15.92 4.52
CA ALA A 175 7.56 15.06 4.58
C ALA A 175 6.30 15.83 4.15
N PRO A 176 5.35 15.16 3.47
CA PRO A 176 4.08 15.77 3.10
C PRO A 176 3.32 16.21 4.35
N ASP A 177 2.66 17.37 4.28
CA ASP A 177 1.81 17.86 5.36
C ASP A 177 0.45 17.13 5.31
N ILE A 178 0.21 16.28 6.31
CA ILE A 178 -0.97 15.41 6.40
C ILE A 178 -2.15 16.17 7.03
N SER A 179 -1.92 17.30 7.71
CA SER A 179 -2.94 18.03 8.47
C SER A 179 -3.94 18.78 7.59
N GLN A 180 -3.63 19.00 6.31
CA GLN A 180 -4.48 19.72 5.36
C GLN A 180 -5.21 18.81 4.35
N ALA A 181 -5.25 17.50 4.60
CA ALA A 181 -5.94 16.56 3.72
C ALA A 181 -7.44 16.88 3.66
N LYS A 182 -7.88 17.46 2.55
CA LYS A 182 -9.29 17.78 2.27
C LYS A 182 -10.08 16.48 2.23
N VAL A 183 -10.94 16.26 3.22
CA VAL A 183 -11.87 15.12 3.22
C VAL A 183 -12.77 15.26 2.00
N GLN A 184 -12.54 14.43 0.98
CA GLN A 184 -13.45 14.33 -0.15
C GLN A 184 -14.70 13.60 0.35
N HIS A 185 -15.74 14.37 0.68
CA HIS A 185 -17.08 13.81 0.81
C HIS A 185 -17.53 13.35 -0.58
N MET A 186 -17.51 12.05 -0.82
CA MET A 186 -18.04 11.43 -2.03
C MET A 186 -19.29 10.65 -1.69
N HIS A 187 -20.30 10.77 -2.56
CA HIS A 187 -21.55 10.03 -2.47
C HIS A 187 -21.27 8.53 -2.60
N PHE A 188 -21.59 7.79 -1.54
CA PHE A 188 -21.59 6.33 -1.56
C PHE A 188 -22.78 5.87 -2.41
N GLU A 189 -22.50 5.31 -3.59
CA GLU A 189 -23.46 4.47 -4.29
C GLU A 189 -23.46 3.12 -3.57
N GLU A 190 -24.29 3.02 -2.53
CA GLU A 190 -24.56 1.75 -1.86
C GLU A 190 -25.13 0.79 -2.92
N ASP A 191 -24.49 -0.38 -3.09
CA ASP A 191 -24.99 -1.44 -3.98
C ASP A 191 -26.49 -1.66 -3.71
N VAL A 192 -27.32 -1.30 -4.70
CA VAL A 192 -28.80 -1.29 -4.61
C VAL A 192 -29.34 -2.65 -4.12
N GLN A 193 -28.63 -3.74 -4.41
CA GLN A 193 -28.99 -5.09 -3.96
C GLN A 193 -28.89 -5.29 -2.45
N VAL A 194 -27.97 -4.62 -1.76
CA VAL A 194 -27.79 -4.74 -0.30
C VAL A 194 -28.82 -3.90 0.46
N VAL A 195 -29.26 -2.79 -0.14
CA VAL A 195 -30.35 -1.95 0.39
C VAL A 195 -31.69 -2.68 0.30
N ASP A 196 -31.96 -3.33 -0.83
CA ASP A 196 -33.23 -4.06 -1.03
C ASP A 196 -33.32 -5.29 -0.11
N LEU A 197 -32.21 -6.02 0.08
CA LEU A 197 -32.18 -7.14 1.04
C LEU A 197 -32.39 -6.67 2.49
N LYS A 198 -31.80 -5.53 2.88
CA LYS A 198 -32.02 -4.93 4.21
C LYS A 198 -33.47 -4.48 4.40
N ASN A 199 -34.07 -3.88 3.38
CA ASN A 199 -35.46 -3.43 3.44
C ASN A 199 -36.43 -4.62 3.48
N LEU A 200 -36.17 -5.68 2.71
CA LEU A 200 -36.95 -6.91 2.72
C LEU A 200 -36.87 -7.62 4.08
N VAL A 201 -35.67 -7.76 4.65
CA VAL A 201 -35.48 -8.35 5.99
C VAL A 201 -36.13 -7.48 7.07
N ARG A 202 -36.02 -6.15 6.99
CA ARG A 202 -36.63 -5.23 7.96
C ARG A 202 -38.16 -5.25 7.91
N LEU A 203 -38.75 -5.38 6.71
CA LEU A 203 -40.19 -5.55 6.54
C LEU A 203 -40.68 -6.91 7.09
N LYS A 204 -39.96 -8.00 6.81
CA LYS A 204 -40.28 -9.34 7.35
C LYS A 204 -40.15 -9.41 8.88
N CYS A 205 -39.14 -8.76 9.46
CA CYS A 205 -38.90 -8.77 10.91
C CYS A 205 -39.81 -7.82 11.70
N SER A 206 -40.51 -6.88 11.06
CA SER A 206 -41.40 -5.94 11.75
C SER A 206 -42.67 -6.59 12.34
N ASN A 207 -43.06 -7.77 11.85
CA ASN A 207 -44.21 -8.54 12.33
C ASN A 207 -43.85 -9.57 13.42
N VAL A 208 -42.58 -9.70 13.80
CA VAL A 208 -42.17 -10.60 14.87
C VAL A 208 -42.14 -9.81 16.18
N ARG A 209 -43.25 -9.83 16.92
CA ARG A 209 -43.26 -9.37 18.32
C ARG A 209 -42.37 -10.31 19.13
N TYR A 210 -41.17 -9.83 19.49
CA TYR A 210 -40.35 -10.48 20.50
C TYR A 210 -41.07 -10.44 21.84
N THR A 211 -41.53 -11.59 22.32
CA THR A 211 -41.83 -11.78 23.75
C THR A 211 -40.50 -11.97 24.47
N PRO A 212 -40.20 -11.19 25.53
CA PRO A 212 -38.97 -11.37 26.29
C PRO A 212 -38.99 -12.75 26.96
N LEU A 213 -37.91 -13.51 26.80
CA LEU A 213 -37.72 -14.80 27.45
C LEU A 213 -37.70 -14.60 28.97
N THR A 214 -38.61 -15.25 29.68
CA THR A 214 -38.63 -15.29 31.14
C THR A 214 -37.79 -16.46 31.65
N ASN A 215 -37.17 -16.32 32.82
CA ASN A 215 -36.24 -17.27 33.48
C ASN A 215 -36.77 -18.70 33.73
N ILE A 216 -37.97 -19.03 33.25
CA ILE A 216 -38.56 -20.38 33.31
C ILE A 216 -37.98 -21.26 32.19
N ASP A 217 -37.55 -20.68 31.06
CA ASP A 217 -37.05 -21.44 29.91
C ASP A 217 -35.64 -22.02 30.13
N GLU A 218 -34.80 -21.38 30.95
CA GLU A 218 -33.46 -21.92 31.30
C GLU A 218 -33.54 -23.17 32.20
N GLN A 219 -34.60 -23.31 33.02
CA GLN A 219 -34.76 -24.47 33.90
C GLN A 219 -35.17 -25.74 33.13
N ASN A 220 -35.98 -25.61 32.08
CA ASN A 220 -36.38 -26.76 31.27
C ASN A 220 -35.24 -27.32 30.40
N THR A 221 -34.33 -26.47 29.91
CA THR A 221 -33.16 -26.95 29.15
C THR A 221 -32.13 -27.70 29.99
N ARG A 222 -32.07 -27.45 31.31
CA ARG A 222 -31.17 -28.22 32.21
C ARG A 222 -31.75 -29.57 32.63
N ALA A 223 -33.08 -29.73 32.60
CA ALA A 223 -33.73 -31.00 32.92
C ALA A 223 -33.63 -32.03 31.79
N SER A 224 -33.50 -31.60 30.53
CA SER A 224 -33.45 -32.49 29.37
C SER A 224 -32.04 -33.01 29.01
N THR A 225 -31.00 -32.63 29.76
CA THR A 225 -29.61 -33.07 29.51
C THR A 225 -29.12 -34.16 30.47
N PHE A 226 -29.95 -34.59 31.43
CA PHE A 226 -29.65 -35.66 32.39
C PHE A 226 -30.82 -36.65 32.53
N GLY A 227 -31.28 -37.21 31.42
CA GLY A 227 -32.24 -38.30 31.35
C GLY A 227 -31.82 -39.34 30.32
#